data_AF-A0A7S0LTJ1-F1
#
_entry.id   AF-A0A7S0LTJ1-F1
#
_cell.length_a   1.000
_cell.length_b   1.000
_cell.length_c   1.000
_cell.angle_alpha   90.00
_cell.angle_beta   90.00
_cell.angle_gamma   90.00
#
_symmetry.space_group_name_H-M   'P 1'
#
loop_
_entity.id
_entity.type
_entity.pdbx_description
1 polymer ?
#
loop_
_entity_poly.entity_id
_entity_poly.type
_entity_poly.pdbx_seq_one_letter_code
_entity_poly.pdbx_strand_id
1 'polypeptide(L)'
;MPDVTPDVGGLVHELFGRHLDGGSEYRCRFGALVVHATFDVTADSVLCVSPAGLRGRVQVAVSLNGQQFSKPSATAYLSVFDVDGEELELEAEVQVATTN
;
A
#
# COMPACT_ATOMS: atom_id res chain seq x y z
N MET A 1 18.85 -2.08 18.34
CA MET A 1 18.06 -1.24 17.42
C MET A 1 17.39 -2.19 16.44
N PRO A 2 16.05 -2.22 16.31
CA PRO A 2 15.43 -3.15 15.37
C PRO A 2 15.81 -2.71 13.96
N ASP A 3 16.38 -3.66 13.26
CA ASP A 3 16.90 -3.60 11.90
C ASP A 3 15.70 -3.55 10.95
N VAL A 4 15.31 -2.36 10.51
CA VAL A 4 14.31 -2.17 9.46
C VAL A 4 15.00 -2.29 8.11
N THR A 5 15.49 -3.48 7.78
CA THR A 5 16.02 -3.73 6.45
C THR A 5 14.90 -4.09 5.49
N PRO A 6 14.90 -3.56 4.25
CA PRO A 6 13.86 -3.79 3.25
C PRO A 6 13.71 -5.26 2.83
N ASP A 7 14.74 -6.08 3.07
CA ASP A 7 14.75 -7.53 2.86
C ASP A 7 13.86 -8.31 3.84
N VAL A 8 13.50 -7.77 5.00
CA VAL A 8 12.66 -8.48 6.00
C VAL A 8 11.16 -8.23 5.76
N GLY A 9 10.79 -7.17 5.04
CA GLY A 9 9.39 -6.72 4.98
C GLY A 9 8.91 -6.26 6.36
N GLY A 10 7.60 -6.08 6.55
CA GLY A 10 7.07 -5.79 7.89
C GLY A 10 6.76 -4.33 8.20
N LEU A 11 6.98 -3.40 7.26
CA LEU A 11 6.53 -2.02 7.42
C LEU A 11 5.01 -1.96 7.30
N VAL A 12 4.35 -1.36 8.30
CA VAL A 12 2.92 -1.06 8.25
C VAL A 12 2.71 0.20 7.45
N HIS A 13 1.94 0.11 6.37
CA HIS A 13 1.54 1.21 5.51
C HIS A 13 0.10 1.57 5.79
N GLU A 14 -0.15 2.85 6.02
CA GLU A 14 -1.49 3.40 6.12
C GLU A 14 -1.85 4.07 4.79
N LEU A 15 -2.83 3.51 4.10
CA LEU A 15 -3.26 3.96 2.79
C LEU A 15 -4.59 4.71 2.92
N PHE A 16 -4.57 5.98 2.54
CA PHE A 16 -5.76 6.82 2.52
C PHE A 16 -6.40 6.84 1.14
N GLY A 17 -7.72 6.94 1.12
CA GLY A 17 -8.49 6.95 -0.11
C GLY A 17 -9.92 7.42 0.13
N ARG A 18 -10.82 7.11 -0.81
CA ARG A 18 -12.25 7.45 -0.70
C ARG A 18 -13.10 6.20 -0.85
N HIS A 19 -14.15 6.08 -0.03
CA HIS A 19 -15.08 4.94 -0.04
C HIS A 19 -14.38 3.62 0.28
N LEU A 20 -13.49 3.65 1.26
CA LEU A 20 -12.81 2.46 1.74
C LEU A 20 -13.70 1.64 2.68
N ASP A 21 -14.74 2.23 3.26
CA ASP A 21 -15.65 1.65 4.26
C ASP A 21 -16.59 0.53 3.74
N GLY A 22 -16.68 0.34 2.43
CA GLY A 22 -17.60 -0.62 1.79
C GLY A 22 -17.00 -2.00 1.48
N GLY A 23 -15.77 -2.29 1.89
CA GLY A 23 -15.09 -3.54 1.57
C GLY A 23 -15.41 -4.71 2.51
N SER A 24 -15.34 -5.93 1.97
CA SER A 24 -15.50 -7.18 2.72
C SER A 24 -14.21 -8.00 2.83
N GLU A 25 -13.25 -7.77 1.94
CA GLU A 25 -11.95 -8.45 1.94
C GLU A 25 -10.86 -7.50 1.43
N TYR A 26 -10.12 -6.91 2.37
CA TYR A 26 -9.12 -5.91 2.04
C TYR A 26 -7.79 -6.56 1.67
N ARG A 27 -7.20 -6.14 0.55
CA ARG A 27 -5.86 -6.56 0.13
C ARG A 27 -5.06 -5.39 -0.42
N CYS A 28 -3.78 -5.36 -0.12
CA CYS A 28 -2.83 -4.45 -0.77
C CYS A 28 -1.99 -5.21 -1.78
N ARG A 29 -1.73 -4.59 -2.93
CA ARG A 29 -0.84 -5.10 -3.95
C ARG A 29 0.34 -4.17 -4.11
N PHE A 30 1.53 -4.71 -3.88
CA PHE A 30 2.83 -4.05 -4.04
C PHE A 30 3.48 -4.62 -5.31
N GLY A 31 3.32 -3.94 -6.44
CA GLY A 31 3.73 -4.45 -7.75
C GLY A 31 3.01 -5.77 -8.11
N ALA A 32 3.75 -6.89 -8.04
CA ALA A 32 3.23 -8.24 -8.29
C ALA A 32 2.83 -9.00 -7.01
N LEU A 33 3.20 -8.50 -5.83
CA LEU A 33 2.95 -9.17 -4.56
C LEU A 33 1.65 -8.67 -3.95
N VAL A 34 0.81 -9.59 -3.47
CA VAL A 34 -0.47 -9.27 -2.81
C VAL A 34 -0.41 -9.73 -1.37
N VAL A 35 -0.82 -8.86 -0.45
CA VAL A 35 -0.88 -9.12 0.98
C VAL A 35 -2.26 -8.78 1.54
N HIS A 36 -2.57 -9.35 2.70
CA HIS A 36 -3.78 -8.98 3.44
C HIS A 36 -3.67 -7.56 3.98
N ALA A 37 -4.81 -6.89 4.01
CA ALA A 37 -4.96 -5.56 4.57
C ALA A 37 -6.15 -5.53 5.53
N THR A 38 -6.21 -4.49 6.35
CA THR A 38 -7.29 -4.26 7.31
C THR A 38 -7.79 -2.84 7.14
N PHE A 39 -9.10 -2.63 7.22
CA PHE A 39 -9.66 -1.29 7.23
C PHE A 39 -9.69 -0.73 8.65
N ASP A 40 -9.10 0.45 8.83
CA ASP A 40 -9.22 1.25 10.05
C ASP A 40 -10.41 2.20 9.92
N VAL A 41 -11.47 1.89 10.66
CA VAL A 41 -12.72 2.65 10.68
C VAL A 41 -12.57 4.05 11.30
N THR A 42 -11.52 4.29 12.08
CA THR A 42 -11.34 5.56 12.81
C THR A 42 -10.63 6.58 11.93
N ALA A 43 -9.61 6.13 11.20
CA ALA A 43 -8.82 6.94 10.29
C ALA A 43 -9.37 6.95 8.85
N ASP A 44 -10.40 6.15 8.56
CA ASP A 44 -10.92 5.91 7.20
C ASP A 44 -9.80 5.48 6.24
N SER A 45 -8.94 4.58 6.73
CA SER A 45 -7.69 4.19 6.07
C SER A 45 -7.58 2.67 5.93
N VAL A 46 -6.76 2.19 5.01
CA VAL A 46 -6.43 0.76 4.88
C VAL A 46 -5.00 0.53 5.32
N LEU A 47 -4.84 -0.31 6.34
CA LEU A 47 -3.56 -0.72 6.89
C LEU A 47 -3.10 -2.02 6.23
N CYS A 48 -1.85 -2.05 5.76
CA CYS A 48 -1.25 -3.28 5.28
C CYS A 48 0.25 -3.36 5.50
N VAL A 49 0.74 -4.60 5.60
CA VAL A 49 2.14 -4.88 5.89
C VAL A 49 2.87 -5.15 4.58
N SER A 50 3.91 -4.38 4.27
CA SER A 50 4.69 -4.62 3.04
C SER A 50 5.40 -5.97 3.10
N PRO A 51 5.37 -6.76 2.02
CA PRO A 51 6.12 -8.01 1.94
C PRO A 51 7.64 -7.76 1.92
N ALA A 52 8.39 -8.80 2.26
CA ALA A 52 9.84 -8.84 2.13
C ALA A 52 10.29 -8.73 0.67
N GLY A 53 11.44 -8.09 0.44
CA GLY A 53 12.11 -8.09 -0.86
C GLY A 53 11.53 -7.13 -1.89
N LEU A 54 10.76 -6.12 -1.46
CA LEU A 54 10.45 -4.98 -2.32
C LEU A 54 11.72 -4.15 -2.56
N ARG A 55 12.00 -3.80 -3.82
CA ARG A 55 13.17 -2.98 -4.18
C ARG A 55 12.76 -1.83 -5.09
N GLY A 56 13.24 -0.63 -4.79
CA GLY A 56 12.99 0.57 -5.57
C GLY A 56 11.54 1.06 -5.49
N ARG A 57 11.08 1.73 -6.55
CA ARG A 57 9.73 2.30 -6.64
C ARG A 57 8.72 1.23 -7.03
N VAL A 58 7.81 0.89 -6.11
CA VAL A 58 6.75 -0.10 -6.35
C VAL A 58 5.38 0.56 -6.39
N GLN A 59 4.54 0.17 -7.35
CA GLN A 59 3.13 0.60 -7.37
C GLN A 59 2.36 -0.06 -6.25
N VAL A 60 1.52 0.71 -5.58
CA VAL A 60 0.58 0.20 -4.59
C VAL A 60 -0.84 0.33 -5.11
N ALA A 61 -1.62 -0.74 -4.94
CA ALA A 61 -3.05 -0.74 -5.20
C ALA A 61 -3.79 -1.43 -4.06
N VAL A 62 -5.04 -1.03 -3.82
CA VAL A 62 -5.89 -1.59 -2.77
C VAL A 62 -7.08 -2.28 -3.41
N SER A 63 -7.45 -3.44 -2.88
CA SER A 63 -8.70 -4.14 -3.21
C SER A 63 -9.58 -4.19 -1.98
N LEU A 64 -10.88 -3.96 -2.17
CA LEU A 64 -11.91 -4.00 -1.13
C LEU A 64 -12.64 -5.36 -1.07
N ASN A 65 -12.42 -6.22 -2.07
CA ASN A 65 -13.08 -7.52 -2.21
C ASN A 65 -12.12 -8.66 -2.58
N GLY A 66 -10.82 -8.43 -2.40
CA GLY A 66 -9.76 -9.38 -2.72
C GLY A 66 -9.53 -9.67 -4.20
N GLN A 67 -10.32 -9.09 -5.11
CA GLN A 67 -10.29 -9.42 -6.54
C GLN A 67 -10.00 -8.19 -7.41
N GLN A 68 -10.79 -7.13 -7.27
CA GLN A 68 -10.62 -5.91 -8.05
C GLN A 68 -9.74 -4.94 -7.27
N PHE A 69 -8.60 -4.58 -7.86
CA PHE A 69 -7.68 -3.61 -7.31
C PHE A 69 -7.98 -2.22 -7.88
N SER A 70 -7.72 -1.19 -7.07
CA SER A 70 -7.74 0.19 -7.51
C SER A 70 -6.81 0.39 -8.70
N LYS A 71 -7.17 1.34 -9.56
CA LYS A 71 -6.29 1.72 -10.67
C LYS A 71 -5.03 2.35 -10.06
N PRO A 72 -3.83 2.00 -10.54
CA PRO A 72 -2.63 2.66 -10.09
C PRO A 72 -2.75 4.15 -10.43
N SER A 73 -2.81 5.00 -9.41
CA SER A 73 -2.68 6.43 -9.60
C SER A 73 -1.21 6.75 -9.83
N ALA A 74 -0.92 7.78 -10.64
CA ALA A 74 0.45 8.24 -10.89
C ALA A 74 1.18 8.72 -9.62
N THR A 75 0.48 8.79 -8.49
CA THR A 75 0.99 9.18 -7.17
C THR A 75 1.00 8.03 -6.15
N ALA A 76 0.43 6.85 -6.46
CA ALA A 76 0.34 5.73 -5.52
C ALA A 76 1.56 4.79 -5.64
N TYR A 77 2.72 5.30 -5.20
CA TYR A 77 3.98 4.55 -5.19
C TYR A 77 4.58 4.55 -3.79
N LEU A 78 5.22 3.44 -3.43
CA LEU A 78 6.12 3.39 -2.28
C LEU A 78 7.56 3.42 -2.76
N SER A 79 8.34 4.32 -2.16
CA SER A 79 9.78 4.30 -2.20
C SER A 79 10.28 3.39 -1.08
N VAL A 80 10.74 2.19 -1.45
CA VAL A 80 11.44 1.31 -0.51
C VAL A 80 12.92 1.55 -0.68
N PHE A 81 13.57 2.01 0.39
CA PHE A 81 15.01 2.31 0.38
C PHE A 81 15.81 1.04 0.64
N ASP A 82 16.71 0.71 -0.27
CA ASP A 82 17.85 -0.18 0.03
C ASP A 82 18.80 0.54 0.99
N VAL A 83 19.65 -0.20 1.71
CA VAL A 83 20.59 0.30 2.72
C VAL A 83 21.53 1.43 2.24
N ASP A 84 21.58 1.68 0.93
CA ASP A 84 22.34 2.74 0.27
C ASP A 84 21.60 4.09 0.12
N GLY A 85 20.31 4.17 0.47
CA GLY A 85 19.58 5.41 0.84
C GLY A 85 19.65 6.63 -0.10
N GLU A 86 18.92 6.60 -1.23
CA GLU A 86 18.53 7.84 -1.93
C GLU A 86 17.00 8.04 -1.90
N GLU A 87 16.59 9.16 -1.28
CA GLU A 87 15.21 9.53 -0.91
C GLU A 87 14.47 10.31 -2.01
N LEU A 88 13.16 10.07 -2.15
CA LEU A 88 12.22 10.97 -2.84
C LEU A 88 10.89 10.92 -2.08
N GLU A 89 10.63 11.96 -1.28
CA GLU A 89 9.36 12.21 -0.56
C GLU A 89 8.17 12.21 -1.54
N LEU A 90 7.15 11.37 -1.33
CA LEU A 90 5.84 11.51 -1.98
C LEU A 90 4.71 11.02 -1.06
N GLU A 91 3.81 11.92 -0.72
CA GLU A 91 2.53 11.66 -0.05
C GLU A 91 1.61 10.88 -1.02
N ALA A 92 1.20 9.66 -0.66
CA ALA A 92 0.41 8.80 -1.54
C ALA A 92 -1.10 8.91 -1.23
N GLU A 93 -1.87 9.51 -2.13
CA GLU A 93 -3.34 9.47 -2.10
C GLU A 93 -3.85 8.34 -3.04
N VAL A 94 -4.46 7.29 -2.49
CA VAL A 94 -5.06 6.20 -3.29
C VAL A 94 -6.47 6.60 -3.72
N GLN A 95 -6.63 7.03 -4.97
CA GLN A 95 -7.97 7.28 -5.54
C GLN A 95 -8.62 5.97 -6.00
N VAL A 96 -9.64 5.53 -5.25
CA VAL A 96 -10.51 4.42 -5.64
C VAL A 96 -11.46 4.93 -6.74
N ALA A 97 -11.37 4.35 -7.94
CA ALA A 97 -12.15 4.78 -9.09
C ALA A 97 -13.64 4.48 -8.84
N THR A 98 -14.42 5.52 -8.55
CA THR A 98 -15.89 5.45 -8.50
C THR A 98 -16.38 5.32 -9.94
N THR A 99 -16.94 4.17 -10.30
CA THR A 99 -17.70 4.05 -11.55
C THR A 99 -19.13 4.50 -11.26
N ASN A 100 -19.61 5.42 -12.10
CA ASN A 100 -20.95 6.03 -12.11
C ASN A 100 -22.06 4.97 -12.19
#